data_AF-A0A9W9G231-F1
#
_entry.id   AF-A0A9W9G231-F1
#
_cell.length_a   1.000
_cell.length_b   1.000
_cell.length_c   1.000
_cell.angle_alpha   90.00
_cell.angle_beta   90.00
_cell.angle_gamma   90.00
#
_symmetry.space_group_name_H-M   'P 1'
#
loop_
_entity.id
_entity.type
_entity.pdbx_description
1 polymer ?
#
loop_
_entity_poly.entity_id
_entity_poly.type
_entity_poly.pdbx_seq_one_letter_code
_entity_poly.pdbx_strand_id
1 'polypeptide(L)'
;MPSVRSLPTANLYLSTSPIATHGHPTVASHASSQSSAIPASLPEENNQDSAEVGFFLRHFAEHGGQWMDICTGQRSYFSQYVVQLASQSPILRYSACAFAAKQMGQMKDSTRATNITTRSSMTASMLLRASLDFLWYGAKYYEKAILLMARQISHDRSTVQNHLSPGEIYRSPGSDYHHLDYHESTSSAFRILAACILCSYEDLSGTMRAWTGHLDGINKLFRPHLDLPISPDNFYRIPQSMRALNVSFWYFALNDMLNGFTLSQPCRINPDDHPLWRKMGLPLSDSGQLMSEYIEEEQQESIFFKALIRLLCKLVNLDKFNNPRQWTLVDTEFTQWRNALPPEFFAPITHNLPPTQPPTQEPPAETWLSSETCAVAMAFYHMARIVLIINQPQEIFITAQKKPGDLLSTYKVLHENLTHHANEILPIAHGMPNITVQKYLVQPLYVSARCFLGWNERITVIELLRNIQASLGLATEYRVKDLAEEWKIDYESISLPEHGVNVVP
;
A
#
# COMPACT_ATOMS: atom_id res chain seq x y z
N MET A 1 55.88 -57.11 37.93
CA MET A 1 56.52 -57.56 39.19
C MET A 1 57.66 -58.50 38.82
N PRO A 2 58.93 -58.20 39.16
CA PRO A 2 59.49 -56.93 39.69
C PRO A 2 59.39 -55.79 38.62
N SER A 3 60.19 -54.72 38.46
CA SER A 3 61.42 -54.17 39.08
C SER A 3 61.41 -52.63 38.82
N VAL A 4 62.03 -51.67 39.53
CA VAL A 4 63.20 -51.58 40.45
C VAL A 4 64.54 -51.71 39.70
N ARG A 5 65.47 -50.73 39.66
CA ARG A 5 65.69 -49.44 40.38
C ARG A 5 66.05 -48.34 39.32
N SER A 6 66.54 -47.11 39.54
CA SER A 6 67.12 -46.39 40.69
C SER A 6 67.08 -44.85 40.47
N LEU A 7 67.47 -44.06 41.49
CA LEU A 7 67.66 -42.60 41.48
C LEU A 7 68.89 -42.21 42.34
N PRO A 8 69.48 -41.02 42.11
CA PRO A 8 69.74 -40.03 43.18
C PRO A 8 69.15 -38.63 42.80
N THR A 9 68.59 -37.75 43.65
CA THR A 9 69.11 -36.99 44.83
C THR A 9 70.31 -36.05 44.53
N ALA A 10 70.36 -34.78 44.97
CA ALA A 10 69.37 -33.89 45.63
C ALA A 10 69.77 -32.37 45.59
N ASN A 11 68.80 -31.47 45.88
CA ASN A 11 68.77 -30.27 46.77
C ASN A 11 70.08 -29.51 47.19
N LEU A 12 70.16 -28.21 47.55
CA LEU A 12 69.27 -27.05 47.86
C LEU A 12 69.89 -25.75 47.22
N TYR A 13 69.40 -24.49 47.26
CA TYR A 13 68.80 -23.58 48.26
C TYR A 13 67.94 -22.48 47.52
N LEU A 14 66.77 -21.99 47.99
CA LEU A 14 66.52 -20.93 49.01
C LEU A 14 67.23 -19.59 48.73
N SER A 15 66.63 -18.38 48.86
CA SER A 15 65.28 -17.93 49.29
C SER A 15 65.05 -16.48 48.77
N THR A 16 63.84 -15.96 48.48
CA THR A 16 62.91 -15.34 49.45
C THR A 16 61.64 -14.80 48.76
N SER A 17 60.56 -14.58 49.52
CA SER A 17 59.35 -13.85 49.12
C SER A 17 58.81 -13.03 50.30
N PRO A 18 57.99 -11.99 50.06
CA PRO A 18 57.00 -11.54 51.05
C PRO A 18 55.55 -11.63 50.53
N ILE A 19 54.61 -11.76 51.47
CA ILE A 19 53.19 -12.11 51.27
C ILE A 19 52.38 -11.36 52.35
N ALA A 20 51.19 -10.80 52.13
CA ALA A 20 50.45 -10.36 50.92
C ALA A 20 49.23 -9.54 51.40
N THR A 21 48.39 -8.97 50.52
CA THR A 21 47.03 -8.54 50.91
C THR A 21 46.06 -8.44 49.72
N HIS A 22 44.78 -8.72 49.97
CA HIS A 22 43.69 -8.58 49.00
C HIS A 22 43.05 -7.17 49.05
N GLY A 23 42.55 -6.70 47.91
CA GLY A 23 41.65 -5.56 47.79
C GLY A 23 40.87 -5.64 46.47
N HIS A 24 39.56 -5.37 46.48
CA HIS A 24 38.72 -5.44 45.28
C HIS A 24 38.96 -4.23 44.36
N PRO A 25 39.06 -4.43 43.02
CA PRO A 25 39.03 -3.31 42.07
C PRO A 25 37.63 -2.70 42.01
N THR A 26 37.57 -1.38 42.23
CA THR A 26 36.35 -0.56 42.23
C THR A 26 35.73 -0.45 40.83
N VAL A 27 34.42 -0.23 40.75
CA VAL A 27 33.74 0.17 39.50
C VAL A 27 34.31 1.51 39.02
N ALA A 28 34.90 1.52 37.82
CA ALA A 28 35.39 2.72 37.15
C ALA A 28 34.65 2.89 35.81
N SER A 29 34.05 4.07 35.61
CA SER A 29 33.27 4.39 34.41
C SER A 29 34.15 4.74 33.22
N HIS A 30 34.17 3.89 32.19
CA HIS A 30 34.71 4.25 30.89
C HIS A 30 33.62 4.83 29.98
N ALA A 31 33.87 6.03 29.46
CA ALA A 31 32.90 6.78 28.67
C ALA A 31 32.72 6.19 27.27
N SER A 32 31.46 6.08 26.83
CA SER A 32 31.09 5.74 25.46
C SER A 32 31.21 6.97 24.55
N SER A 33 32.33 7.10 23.83
CA SER A 33 32.56 8.24 22.93
C SER A 33 33.30 7.89 21.64
N GLN A 34 32.57 7.37 20.66
CA GLN A 34 32.83 7.62 19.23
C GLN A 34 31.50 7.47 18.46
N SER A 35 30.77 8.58 18.36
CA SER A 35 29.48 8.65 17.67
C SER A 35 29.66 8.71 16.15
N SER A 36 28.72 8.13 15.41
CA SER A 36 28.76 8.13 13.94
C SER A 36 28.44 9.52 13.36
N ALA A 37 29.35 10.07 12.57
CA ALA A 37 29.15 11.31 11.83
C ALA A 37 28.36 11.07 10.53
N ILE A 38 27.04 10.89 10.64
CA ILE A 38 26.15 11.28 9.53
C ILE A 38 26.20 12.83 9.46
N PRO A 39 26.28 13.46 8.27
CA PRO A 39 26.41 14.91 8.16
C PRO A 39 25.30 15.67 8.92
N ALA A 40 25.69 16.79 9.52
CA ALA A 40 24.92 17.47 10.54
C ALA A 40 23.47 17.82 10.12
N SER A 41 22.62 17.86 11.13
CA SER A 41 21.25 18.35 11.08
C SER A 41 21.11 19.65 10.28
N LEU A 42 19.98 19.79 9.58
CA LEU A 42 19.45 21.11 9.22
C LEU A 42 19.30 21.97 10.50
N PRO A 43 19.29 23.31 10.39
CA PRO A 43 19.25 24.20 11.57
C PRO A 43 18.14 23.83 12.54
N GLU A 44 18.42 23.99 13.83
CA GLU A 44 17.58 23.53 14.95
C GLU A 44 16.10 23.82 14.71
N GLU A 45 15.30 22.75 14.55
CA GLU A 45 13.86 22.87 14.34
C GLU A 45 13.24 23.57 15.55
N ASN A 46 12.59 24.71 15.31
CA ASN A 46 11.97 25.49 16.37
C ASN A 46 10.90 24.65 17.08
N ASN A 47 10.57 24.97 18.33
CA ASN A 47 9.46 24.33 19.05
C ASN A 47 8.15 24.36 18.23
N GLN A 48 7.98 25.40 17.39
CA GLN A 48 6.90 25.51 16.42
C GLN A 48 6.98 24.44 15.30
N ASP A 49 8.14 24.26 14.66
CA ASP A 49 8.34 23.23 13.63
C ASP A 49 8.20 21.82 14.20
N SER A 50 8.68 21.59 15.44
CA SER A 50 8.55 20.31 16.13
C SER A 50 7.08 19.94 16.41
N ALA A 51 6.26 20.91 16.82
CA ALA A 51 4.82 20.73 17.00
C ALA A 51 4.07 20.52 15.66
N GLU A 52 4.48 21.22 14.60
CA GLU A 52 3.95 21.07 13.24
C GLU A 52 4.25 19.66 12.68
N VAL A 53 5.51 19.23 12.72
CA VAL A 53 5.94 17.89 12.29
C VAL A 53 5.25 16.80 13.12
N GLY A 54 5.16 16.95 14.44
CA GLY A 54 4.50 15.99 15.32
C GLY A 54 3.00 15.82 15.02
N PHE A 55 2.32 16.91 14.64
CA PHE A 55 0.91 16.89 14.22
C PHE A 55 0.73 16.11 12.90
N PHE A 56 1.52 16.42 11.86
CA PHE A 56 1.41 15.72 10.58
C PHE A 56 1.87 14.26 10.64
N LEU A 57 2.92 13.93 11.40
CA LEU A 57 3.37 12.53 11.58
C LEU A 57 2.32 11.68 12.32
N ARG A 58 1.60 12.26 13.30
CA ARG A 58 0.46 11.57 13.95
C ARG A 58 -0.63 11.27 12.94
N HIS A 59 -1.08 12.28 12.17
CA HIS A 59 -2.13 12.08 11.16
C HIS A 59 -1.73 11.03 10.12
N PHE A 60 -0.47 11.01 9.68
CA PHE A 60 0.06 9.97 8.80
C PHE A 60 -0.09 8.56 9.41
N ALA A 61 0.33 8.36 10.67
CA ALA A 61 0.22 7.05 11.33
C ALA A 61 -1.22 6.57 11.51
N GLU A 62 -2.13 7.48 11.87
CA GLU A 62 -3.53 7.19 12.15
C GLU A 62 -4.40 7.07 10.88
N HIS A 63 -3.88 7.44 9.71
CA HIS A 63 -4.60 7.36 8.43
C HIS A 63 -3.72 6.82 7.27
N GLY A 64 -2.90 7.67 6.65
CA GLY A 64 -2.19 7.34 5.41
C GLY A 64 -1.25 6.13 5.48
N GLY A 65 -0.64 5.88 6.63
CA GLY A 65 0.21 4.72 6.86
C GLY A 65 -0.57 3.40 6.92
N GLN A 66 -1.81 3.42 7.43
CA GLN A 66 -2.69 2.22 7.48
C GLN A 66 -3.01 1.73 6.07
N TRP A 67 -3.30 2.68 5.16
CA TRP A 67 -3.54 2.40 3.74
C TRP A 67 -2.39 1.64 3.08
N MET A 68 -1.15 1.95 3.47
CA MET A 68 0.06 1.34 2.93
C MET A 68 0.37 -0.03 3.59
N ASP A 69 -0.28 -0.34 4.70
CA ASP A 69 -0.09 -1.54 5.51
C ASP A 69 -1.11 -2.66 5.24
N ILE A 70 -2.05 -2.49 4.31
CA ILE A 70 -3.10 -3.48 3.98
C ILE A 70 -2.57 -4.88 3.59
N CYS A 71 -1.32 -4.98 3.10
CA CYS A 71 -0.69 -6.26 2.74
C CYS A 71 0.11 -6.90 3.90
N THR A 72 0.07 -6.34 5.11
CA THR A 72 1.03 -6.67 6.19
C THR A 72 0.47 -7.59 7.28
N GLY A 73 -0.80 -7.96 7.18
CA GLY A 73 -1.49 -8.77 8.20
C GLY A 73 -1.46 -8.08 9.57
N GLN A 74 -1.19 -8.86 10.62
CA GLN A 74 -1.14 -8.36 12.01
C GLN A 74 0.02 -7.36 12.29
N ARG A 75 0.89 -7.05 11.33
CA ARG A 75 2.17 -6.36 11.57
C ARG A 75 2.39 -5.16 10.63
N SER A 76 1.58 -4.12 10.81
CA SER A 76 1.61 -2.80 10.15
C SER A 76 2.97 -2.10 10.31
N TYR A 77 3.62 -1.65 9.23
CA TYR A 77 4.97 -1.07 9.24
C TYR A 77 5.01 0.43 8.91
N PHE A 78 4.28 0.89 7.90
CA PHE A 78 4.24 2.31 7.51
C PHE A 78 3.64 3.16 8.63
N SER A 79 2.47 2.75 9.14
CA SER A 79 1.80 3.40 10.27
C SER A 79 2.64 3.43 11.55
N GLN A 80 3.45 2.40 11.82
CA GLN A 80 4.19 2.26 13.09
C GLN A 80 5.63 2.79 13.05
N TYR A 81 6.44 2.36 12.08
CA TYR A 81 7.88 2.62 12.06
C TYR A 81 8.27 3.92 11.35
N VAL A 82 7.47 4.44 10.41
CA VAL A 82 7.82 5.71 9.72
C VAL A 82 7.88 6.87 10.71
N VAL A 83 6.99 6.93 11.70
CA VAL A 83 7.03 7.97 12.76
C VAL A 83 8.27 7.83 13.64
N GLN A 84 8.65 6.60 14.01
CA GLN A 84 9.88 6.34 14.77
C GLN A 84 11.13 6.76 13.97
N LEU A 85 11.18 6.39 12.69
CA LEU A 85 12.29 6.65 11.78
C LEU A 85 12.35 8.10 11.28
N ALA A 86 11.25 8.86 11.31
CA ALA A 86 11.23 10.28 10.97
C ALA A 86 12.17 11.13 11.86
N SER A 87 12.44 10.68 13.09
CA SER A 87 13.46 11.29 13.96
C SER A 87 14.87 11.21 13.35
N GLN A 88 15.19 10.12 12.65
CA GLN A 88 16.52 9.81 12.09
C GLN A 88 16.63 10.13 10.58
N SER A 89 15.51 10.19 9.87
CA SER A 89 15.45 10.27 8.41
C SER A 89 14.59 11.46 7.95
N PRO A 90 15.20 12.62 7.63
CA PRO A 90 14.47 13.80 7.17
C PRO A 90 13.66 13.57 5.88
N ILE A 91 14.11 12.66 5.00
CA ILE A 91 13.37 12.29 3.80
C ILE A 91 12.05 11.57 4.14
N LEU A 92 12.05 10.63 5.10
CA LEU A 92 10.81 10.02 5.60
C LEU A 92 9.92 11.04 6.32
N ARG A 93 10.52 11.87 7.20
CA ARG A 93 9.82 12.93 7.93
C ARG A 93 9.04 13.82 6.99
N TYR A 94 9.69 14.34 5.95
CA TYR A 94 9.07 15.28 5.03
C TYR A 94 8.13 14.58 4.05
N SER A 95 8.40 13.35 3.57
CA SER A 95 7.41 12.59 2.78
C SER A 95 6.11 12.34 3.56
N ALA A 96 6.20 11.90 4.82
CA ALA A 96 5.04 11.65 5.68
C ALA A 96 4.27 12.94 6.02
N CYS A 97 4.99 14.03 6.32
CA CYS A 97 4.35 15.33 6.56
C CYS A 97 3.66 15.88 5.31
N ALA A 98 4.28 15.74 4.14
CA ALA A 98 3.71 16.15 2.85
C ALA A 98 2.40 15.41 2.57
N PHE A 99 2.39 14.09 2.75
CA PHE A 99 1.20 13.26 2.59
C PHE A 99 0.07 13.72 3.53
N ALA A 100 0.33 13.80 4.84
CA ALA A 100 -0.69 14.11 5.83
C ALA A 100 -1.29 15.51 5.65
N ALA A 101 -0.44 16.50 5.38
CA ALA A 101 -0.87 17.88 5.12
C ALA A 101 -1.71 17.97 3.84
N LYS A 102 -1.26 17.36 2.75
CA LYS A 102 -2.02 17.30 1.49
C LYS A 102 -3.38 16.62 1.68
N GLN A 103 -3.41 15.48 2.37
CA GLN A 103 -4.65 14.75 2.63
C GLN A 103 -5.67 15.61 3.38
N MET A 104 -5.27 16.23 4.50
CA MET A 104 -6.16 17.09 5.28
C MET A 104 -6.68 18.30 4.50
N GLY A 105 -5.86 18.87 3.61
CA GLY A 105 -6.26 19.98 2.72
C GLY A 105 -7.17 19.57 1.56
N GLN A 106 -7.35 18.26 1.30
CA GLN A 106 -8.28 17.74 0.28
C GLN A 106 -9.60 17.20 0.87
N MET A 107 -9.71 17.04 2.20
CA MET A 107 -10.93 16.57 2.87
C MET A 107 -11.99 17.69 2.94
N LYS A 108 -13.29 17.37 2.73
CA LYS A 108 -14.40 18.34 2.89
C LYS A 108 -14.59 18.75 4.36
N ASP A 109 -14.26 17.86 5.29
CA ASP A 109 -14.25 18.12 6.72
C ASP A 109 -13.01 17.50 7.38
N SER A 110 -11.98 18.32 7.60
CA SER A 110 -10.79 17.91 8.34
C SER A 110 -10.97 17.95 9.86
N THR A 111 -12.12 18.40 10.39
CA THR A 111 -12.25 18.68 11.84
C THR A 111 -12.11 17.44 12.71
N ARG A 112 -12.51 16.26 12.19
CA ARG A 112 -12.29 14.96 12.85
C ARG A 112 -10.80 14.64 13.02
N ALA A 113 -9.97 14.96 12.02
CA ALA A 113 -8.53 14.79 12.07
C ALA A 113 -7.85 15.86 12.96
N THR A 114 -8.32 17.12 12.93
CA THR A 114 -7.71 18.17 13.75
C THR A 114 -8.04 18.04 15.23
N ASN A 115 -9.24 17.57 15.60
CA ASN A 115 -9.79 17.68 16.96
C ASN A 115 -9.62 16.42 17.84
N ILE A 116 -8.70 15.53 17.50
CA ILE A 116 -8.45 14.27 18.26
C ILE A 116 -8.03 14.55 19.72
N THR A 117 -7.37 15.68 20.01
CA THR A 117 -7.04 16.13 21.37
C THR A 117 -7.00 17.66 21.43
N THR A 118 -7.12 18.25 22.63
CA THR A 118 -6.99 19.71 22.84
C THR A 118 -5.70 20.28 22.24
N ARG A 119 -4.57 19.56 22.37
CA ARG A 119 -3.29 19.99 21.76
C ARG A 119 -3.33 19.93 20.24
N SER A 120 -3.99 18.92 19.67
CA SER A 120 -4.21 18.79 18.22
C SER A 120 -5.04 19.95 17.68
N SER A 121 -6.17 20.28 18.32
CA SER A 121 -7.00 21.44 17.98
C SER A 121 -6.22 22.75 18.07
N MET A 122 -5.40 22.92 19.12
CA MET A 122 -4.55 24.10 19.26
C MET A 122 -3.53 24.19 18.12
N THR A 123 -2.77 23.12 17.82
CA THR A 123 -1.81 23.13 16.71
C THR A 123 -2.49 23.42 15.37
N ALA A 124 -3.58 22.72 15.04
CA ALA A 124 -4.33 22.98 13.81
C ALA A 124 -4.81 24.44 13.71
N SER A 125 -5.31 25.01 14.81
CA SER A 125 -5.72 26.42 14.85
C SER A 125 -4.53 27.39 14.66
N MET A 126 -3.32 27.03 15.11
CA MET A 126 -2.11 27.85 14.90
C MET A 126 -1.63 27.79 13.45
N LEU A 127 -1.67 26.63 12.81
CA LEU A 127 -1.29 26.46 11.41
C LEU A 127 -2.23 27.25 10.48
N LEU A 128 -3.54 27.06 10.63
CA LEU A 128 -4.55 27.75 9.82
C LEU A 128 -4.59 29.27 10.07
N ARG A 129 -4.27 29.72 11.31
CA ARG A 129 -4.16 31.15 11.64
C ARG A 129 -3.04 31.89 10.91
N ALA A 130 -2.10 31.19 10.28
CA ALA A 130 -1.08 31.81 9.43
C ALA A 130 -1.62 32.29 8.07
N SER A 131 -2.92 32.12 7.78
CA SER A 131 -3.54 32.21 6.45
C SER A 131 -2.99 31.19 5.44
N LEU A 132 -2.42 30.10 5.97
CA LEU A 132 -1.85 28.98 5.21
C LEU A 132 -2.77 27.77 5.37
N ASP A 133 -3.29 27.29 4.25
CA ASP A 133 -4.05 26.04 4.20
C ASP A 133 -3.13 24.82 4.27
N PHE A 134 -3.65 23.66 4.69
CA PHE A 134 -2.89 22.41 4.77
C PHE A 134 -2.28 21.99 3.42
N LEU A 135 -2.87 22.36 2.27
CA LEU A 135 -2.25 22.15 0.95
C LEU A 135 -0.90 22.86 0.80
N TRP A 136 -0.72 24.05 1.40
CA TRP A 136 0.56 24.76 1.40
C TRP A 136 1.62 24.01 2.21
N TYR A 137 1.24 23.45 3.36
CA TYR A 137 2.12 22.59 4.15
C TYR A 137 2.46 21.29 3.38
N GLY A 138 1.51 20.75 2.63
CA GLY A 138 1.73 19.64 1.69
C GLY A 138 2.82 19.96 0.67
N ALA A 139 2.76 21.13 0.03
CA ALA A 139 3.79 21.59 -0.91
C ALA A 139 5.14 21.86 -0.23
N LYS A 140 5.16 22.58 0.91
CA LYS A 140 6.36 22.86 1.74
C LYS A 140 7.15 21.58 2.06
N TYR A 141 6.47 20.51 2.43
CA TYR A 141 7.12 19.25 2.79
C TYR A 141 7.44 18.38 1.57
N TYR A 142 6.60 18.40 0.53
CA TYR A 142 6.88 17.68 -0.71
C TYR A 142 8.15 18.19 -1.39
N GLU A 143 8.31 19.51 -1.54
CA GLU A 143 9.52 20.10 -2.11
C GLU A 143 10.78 19.70 -1.32
N LYS A 144 10.73 19.76 0.02
CA LYS A 144 11.82 19.30 0.88
C LYS A 144 12.14 17.81 0.68
N ALA A 145 11.11 16.95 0.59
CA ALA A 145 11.29 15.51 0.38
C ALA A 145 11.89 15.19 -1.00
N ILE A 146 11.40 15.85 -2.05
CA ILE A 146 11.86 15.69 -3.44
C ILE A 146 13.30 16.19 -3.60
N LEU A 147 13.66 17.35 -3.03
CA LEU A 147 15.03 17.86 -3.06
C LEU A 147 16.00 16.95 -2.30
N LEU A 148 15.58 16.33 -1.20
CA LEU A 148 16.38 15.31 -0.51
C LEU A 148 16.50 14.04 -1.35
N MET A 149 15.42 13.56 -1.97
CA MET A 149 15.44 12.36 -2.79
C MET A 149 16.35 12.52 -4.01
N ALA A 150 16.25 13.65 -4.72
CA ALA A 150 17.14 13.99 -5.82
C ALA A 150 18.61 13.97 -5.37
N ARG A 151 18.97 14.68 -4.29
CA ARG A 151 20.33 14.72 -3.72
C ARG A 151 20.86 13.36 -3.22
N GLN A 152 20.00 12.36 -3.03
CA GLN A 152 20.35 11.00 -2.64
C GLN A 152 20.37 10.01 -3.82
N ILE A 153 20.05 10.47 -5.04
CA ILE A 153 20.01 9.67 -6.28
C ILE A 153 20.91 10.29 -7.38
N SER A 154 21.22 11.58 -7.28
CA SER A 154 22.24 12.26 -8.09
C SER A 154 23.59 12.22 -7.37
N HIS A 155 24.56 11.48 -7.89
CA HIS A 155 25.94 11.52 -7.39
C HIS A 155 26.60 12.90 -7.59
N ASP A 156 26.18 13.64 -8.62
CA ASP A 156 26.50 15.05 -8.76
C ASP A 156 25.59 15.91 -7.87
N ARG A 157 26.20 16.70 -6.98
CA ARG A 157 25.50 17.62 -6.06
C ARG A 157 25.25 19.00 -6.67
N SER A 158 25.82 19.31 -7.83
CA SER A 158 25.83 20.66 -8.40
C SER A 158 24.63 21.01 -9.29
N THR A 159 23.85 20.02 -9.74
CA THR A 159 22.83 20.18 -10.79
C THR A 159 21.39 19.88 -10.35
N VAL A 160 21.09 19.84 -9.05
CA VAL A 160 19.72 19.65 -8.54
C VAL A 160 18.89 20.92 -8.80
N GLN A 161 18.13 20.91 -9.90
CA GLN A 161 17.18 21.96 -10.23
C GLN A 161 16.01 21.99 -9.24
N ASN A 162 15.47 23.18 -8.99
CA ASN A 162 14.16 23.32 -8.37
C ASN A 162 13.09 22.87 -9.39
N HIS A 163 12.05 22.18 -8.93
CA HIS A 163 10.95 21.63 -9.75
C HIS A 163 11.29 20.44 -10.68
N LEU A 164 11.99 19.43 -10.17
CA LEU A 164 12.10 18.12 -10.83
C LEU A 164 10.79 17.33 -10.75
N SER A 165 10.32 16.75 -11.86
CA SER A 165 9.21 15.77 -11.81
C SER A 165 9.70 14.39 -11.33
N PRO A 166 8.81 13.48 -10.85
CA PRO A 166 9.22 12.15 -10.42
C PRO A 166 10.03 11.38 -11.49
N GLY A 167 9.59 11.42 -12.75
CA GLY A 167 10.31 10.83 -13.89
C GLY A 167 11.66 11.48 -14.25
N GLU A 168 12.08 12.52 -13.53
CA GLU A 168 13.39 13.18 -13.64
C GLU A 168 14.31 12.82 -12.47
N ILE A 169 13.76 12.76 -11.25
CA ILE A 169 14.46 12.30 -10.05
C ILE A 169 15.08 10.92 -10.27
N TYR A 170 14.32 9.99 -10.87
CA TYR A 170 14.78 8.62 -11.13
C TYR A 170 15.42 8.45 -12.52
N ARG A 171 15.83 9.53 -13.18
CA ARG A 171 16.36 9.51 -14.57
C ARG A 171 17.90 9.51 -14.63
N SER A 172 18.60 9.44 -13.49
CA SER A 172 20.06 9.30 -13.43
C SER A 172 20.57 8.20 -14.38
N PRO A 173 21.64 8.43 -15.16
CA PRO A 173 22.29 7.37 -15.91
C PRO A 173 22.81 6.31 -14.93
N GLY A 174 22.58 5.05 -15.24
CA GLY A 174 22.87 3.95 -14.32
C GLY A 174 24.37 3.80 -14.07
N SER A 175 24.77 3.96 -12.81
CA SER A 175 25.86 3.15 -12.27
C SER A 175 25.31 1.76 -12.02
N ASP A 176 25.96 0.72 -12.55
CA ASP A 176 25.56 -0.66 -12.27
C ASP A 176 25.72 -0.96 -10.77
N TYR A 177 24.60 -1.18 -10.08
CA TYR A 177 24.53 -1.41 -8.63
C TYR A 177 25.01 -2.82 -8.22
N HIS A 178 26.12 -3.30 -8.80
CA HIS A 178 26.63 -4.66 -8.58
C HIS A 178 27.22 -4.90 -7.19
N HIS A 179 27.54 -3.84 -6.43
CA HIS A 179 27.80 -3.93 -4.98
C HIS A 179 27.19 -2.75 -4.24
N LEU A 180 26.21 -3.02 -3.38
CA LEU A 180 25.77 -2.08 -2.34
C LEU A 180 26.70 -2.20 -1.13
N ASP A 181 27.32 -1.10 -0.73
CA ASP A 181 27.97 -1.01 0.58
C ASP A 181 26.91 -0.91 1.71
N TYR A 182 27.30 -1.30 2.92
CA TYR A 182 26.49 -1.31 4.15
C TYR A 182 25.76 0.04 4.38
N HIS A 183 26.46 1.16 4.18
CA HIS A 183 25.89 2.49 4.36
C HIS A 183 24.86 2.83 3.26
N GLU A 184 25.13 2.41 2.03
CA GLU A 184 24.30 2.69 0.86
C GLU A 184 22.99 1.88 0.88
N SER A 185 23.01 0.65 1.40
CA SER A 185 21.79 -0.16 1.52
C SER A 185 20.82 0.36 2.60
N THR A 186 21.34 0.91 3.71
CA THR A 186 20.51 1.65 4.69
C THR A 186 19.87 2.89 4.05
N SER A 187 20.64 3.66 3.28
CA SER A 187 20.14 4.80 2.48
C SER A 187 19.04 4.34 1.51
N SER A 188 19.24 3.20 0.84
CA SER A 188 18.27 2.63 -0.09
C SER A 188 16.94 2.29 0.55
N ALA A 189 16.91 1.75 1.76
CA ALA A 189 15.67 1.43 2.45
C ALA A 189 14.83 2.69 2.77
N PHE A 190 15.49 3.77 3.20
CA PHE A 190 14.83 5.07 3.38
C PHE A 190 14.32 5.66 2.07
N ARG A 191 15.09 5.56 0.97
CA ARG A 191 14.65 6.00 -0.36
C ARG A 191 13.42 5.23 -0.86
N ILE A 192 13.39 3.90 -0.68
CA ILE A 192 12.24 3.06 -1.07
C ILE A 192 10.98 3.45 -0.27
N LEU A 193 11.06 3.45 1.06
CA LEU A 193 9.93 3.81 1.93
C LEU A 193 9.43 5.24 1.63
N ALA A 194 10.33 6.21 1.44
CA ALA A 194 9.97 7.58 1.07
C ALA A 194 9.33 7.67 -0.32
N ALA A 195 9.78 6.88 -1.29
CA ALA A 195 9.22 6.85 -2.64
C ALA A 195 7.81 6.23 -2.63
N CYS A 196 7.56 5.20 -1.82
CA CYS A 196 6.21 4.67 -1.61
C CYS A 196 5.26 5.73 -1.03
N ILE A 197 5.71 6.53 -0.05
CA ILE A 197 4.89 7.61 0.53
C ILE A 197 4.62 8.74 -0.48
N LEU A 198 5.63 9.14 -1.28
CA LEU A 198 5.46 10.15 -2.33
C LEU A 198 4.59 9.66 -3.50
N CYS A 199 4.65 8.36 -3.81
CA CYS A 199 3.70 7.71 -4.72
C CYS A 199 2.26 7.84 -4.19
N SER A 200 2.04 7.62 -2.89
CA SER A 200 0.74 7.81 -2.23
C SER A 200 0.30 9.28 -2.22
N TYR A 201 1.25 10.22 -2.11
CA TYR A 201 0.98 11.67 -2.21
C TYR A 201 0.46 12.08 -3.59
N GLU A 202 0.95 11.50 -4.69
CA GLU A 202 0.43 11.81 -6.03
C GLU A 202 -0.93 11.17 -6.32
N ASP A 203 -1.14 9.97 -5.80
CA ASP A 203 -2.42 9.25 -5.85
C ASP A 203 -3.57 10.08 -5.22
N LEU A 204 -3.32 10.79 -4.11
CA LEU A 204 -4.30 11.71 -3.50
C LEU A 204 -4.91 12.73 -4.48
N SER A 205 -4.17 13.18 -5.50
CA SER A 205 -4.68 14.11 -6.53
C SER A 205 -5.04 13.44 -7.86
N GLY A 206 -4.88 12.13 -7.98
CA GLY A 206 -5.01 11.43 -9.27
C GLY A 206 -3.99 11.91 -10.32
N THR A 207 -2.82 12.43 -9.90
CA THR A 207 -1.80 13.00 -10.80
C THR A 207 -1.09 11.89 -11.59
N MET A 208 -1.79 11.30 -12.56
CA MET A 208 -1.43 10.04 -13.22
C MET A 208 0.03 9.97 -13.68
N ARG A 209 0.54 11.04 -14.32
CA ARG A 209 1.95 11.13 -14.77
C ARG A 209 2.96 11.09 -13.61
N ALA A 210 2.66 11.75 -12.49
CA ALA A 210 3.55 11.82 -11.34
C ALA A 210 3.50 10.51 -10.52
N TRP A 211 2.31 9.91 -10.36
CA TRP A 211 2.10 8.59 -9.76
C TRP A 211 2.85 7.49 -10.53
N THR A 212 2.65 7.39 -11.84
CA THR A 212 3.41 6.50 -12.75
C THR A 212 4.92 6.76 -12.65
N GLY A 213 5.36 8.02 -12.61
CA GLY A 213 6.77 8.37 -12.46
C GLY A 213 7.40 7.94 -11.12
N HIS A 214 6.64 7.93 -10.02
CA HIS A 214 7.09 7.33 -8.76
C HIS A 214 7.12 5.80 -8.82
N LEU A 215 6.17 5.14 -9.49
CA LEU A 215 6.19 3.69 -9.69
C LEU A 215 7.40 3.23 -10.53
N ASP A 216 7.78 3.99 -11.56
CA ASP A 216 9.03 3.77 -12.32
C ASP A 216 10.28 3.91 -11.42
N GLY A 217 10.24 4.86 -10.48
CA GLY A 217 11.30 5.08 -9.50
C GLY A 217 11.42 3.96 -8.48
N ILE A 218 10.30 3.54 -7.90
CA ILE A 218 10.24 2.43 -6.93
C ILE A 218 10.75 1.15 -7.59
N ASN A 219 10.34 0.85 -8.83
CA ASN A 219 10.86 -0.29 -9.60
C ASN A 219 12.39 -0.25 -9.73
N LYS A 220 12.95 0.90 -10.12
CA LYS A 220 14.41 1.11 -10.23
C LYS A 220 15.13 0.93 -8.88
N LEU A 221 14.56 1.48 -7.81
CA LEU A 221 15.11 1.36 -6.45
C LEU A 221 15.06 -0.07 -5.91
N PHE A 222 14.12 -0.90 -6.37
CA PHE A 222 14.03 -2.31 -5.96
C PHE A 222 15.10 -3.20 -6.61
N ARG A 223 15.41 -3.02 -7.91
CA ARG A 223 16.27 -3.95 -8.68
C ARG A 223 17.53 -4.45 -7.93
N PRO A 224 18.38 -3.61 -7.32
CA PRO A 224 19.58 -4.08 -6.62
C PRO A 224 19.29 -5.07 -5.46
N HIS A 225 18.10 -4.97 -4.86
CA HIS A 225 17.63 -5.84 -3.78
C HIS A 225 16.92 -7.10 -4.28
N LEU A 226 16.56 -7.16 -5.57
CA LEU A 226 15.96 -8.34 -6.19
C LEU A 226 17.03 -9.35 -6.63
N ASP A 227 18.14 -8.86 -7.20
CA ASP A 227 19.19 -9.71 -7.76
C ASP A 227 20.16 -10.28 -6.69
N LEU A 228 20.40 -9.56 -5.59
CA LEU A 228 21.31 -10.01 -4.53
C LEU A 228 20.71 -11.16 -3.69
N PRO A 229 21.51 -12.16 -3.25
CA PRO A 229 21.09 -13.08 -2.20
C PRO A 229 20.82 -12.30 -0.91
N ILE A 230 19.88 -12.79 -0.08
CA ILE A 230 19.52 -12.14 1.18
C ILE A 230 20.64 -12.39 2.20
N SER A 231 21.66 -11.54 2.19
CA SER A 231 22.55 -11.42 3.36
C SER A 231 21.81 -10.68 4.47
N PRO A 232 21.86 -11.15 5.73
CA PRO A 232 21.37 -10.37 6.87
C PRO A 232 22.11 -9.02 7.02
N ASP A 233 23.32 -8.90 6.44
CA ASP A 233 24.18 -7.73 6.64
C ASP A 233 23.69 -6.44 5.98
N ASN A 234 22.77 -6.54 5.01
CA ASN A 234 22.47 -5.43 4.10
C ASN A 234 21.60 -4.31 4.73
N PHE A 235 21.09 -4.42 5.97
CA PHE A 235 20.08 -3.45 6.45
C PHE A 235 20.03 -3.18 7.97
N TYR A 236 21.05 -3.47 8.76
CA TYR A 236 20.97 -3.45 10.25
C TYR A 236 20.51 -2.14 10.92
N ARG A 237 20.45 -1.00 10.23
CA ARG A 237 20.12 0.31 10.83
C ARG A 237 18.63 0.70 10.79
N ILE A 238 17.75 -0.07 10.12
CA ILE A 238 16.29 0.11 10.25
C ILE A 238 15.66 -1.07 11.00
N PRO A 239 14.72 -0.84 11.94
CA PRO A 239 14.01 -1.91 12.62
C PRO A 239 13.28 -2.82 11.60
N GLN A 240 13.48 -4.13 11.73
CA GLN A 240 12.83 -5.17 10.91
C GLN A 240 12.95 -4.89 9.40
N SER A 241 14.17 -4.64 8.94
CA SER A 241 14.54 -4.37 7.54
C SER A 241 13.86 -5.23 6.47
N MET A 242 13.88 -6.56 6.60
CA MET A 242 13.26 -7.46 5.63
C MET A 242 11.74 -7.27 5.55
N ARG A 243 11.09 -6.89 6.66
CA ARG A 243 9.69 -6.48 6.67
C ARG A 243 9.53 -5.14 5.96
N ALA A 244 10.40 -4.16 6.19
CA ALA A 244 10.39 -2.87 5.47
C ALA A 244 10.48 -3.03 3.94
N LEU A 245 11.32 -3.96 3.47
CA LEU A 245 11.42 -4.32 2.06
C LEU A 245 10.13 -5.01 1.57
N ASN A 246 9.61 -5.97 2.34
CA ASN A 246 8.42 -6.74 2.02
C ASN A 246 7.15 -5.87 1.92
N VAL A 247 6.88 -5.02 2.92
CA VAL A 247 5.72 -4.10 2.91
C VAL A 247 5.79 -3.14 1.72
N SER A 248 6.99 -2.65 1.41
CA SER A 248 7.20 -1.72 0.28
C SER A 248 7.01 -2.42 -1.06
N PHE A 249 7.42 -3.69 -1.18
CA PHE A 249 7.23 -4.49 -2.39
C PHE A 249 5.75 -4.78 -2.63
N TRP A 250 5.00 -5.18 -1.59
CA TRP A 250 3.57 -5.45 -1.74
C TRP A 250 2.73 -4.19 -1.96
N TYR A 251 3.09 -3.07 -1.31
CA TYR A 251 2.55 -1.75 -1.65
C TYR A 251 2.81 -1.40 -3.12
N PHE A 252 4.05 -1.61 -3.60
CA PHE A 252 4.43 -1.33 -4.98
C PHE A 252 3.66 -2.22 -5.97
N ALA A 253 3.63 -3.54 -5.77
CA ALA A 253 2.90 -4.48 -6.63
C ALA A 253 1.40 -4.15 -6.73
N LEU A 254 0.77 -3.77 -5.61
CA LEU A 254 -0.62 -3.33 -5.55
C LEU A 254 -0.85 -2.04 -6.36
N ASN A 255 -0.01 -1.02 -6.18
CA ASN A 255 -0.15 0.25 -6.89
C ASN A 255 0.22 0.14 -8.38
N ASP A 256 1.20 -0.69 -8.72
CA ASP A 256 1.60 -0.99 -10.10
C ASP A 256 0.49 -1.70 -10.87
N MET A 257 -0.20 -2.66 -10.22
CA MET A 257 -1.41 -3.30 -10.75
C MET A 257 -2.55 -2.29 -10.97
N LEU A 258 -2.82 -1.42 -9.98
CA LEU A 258 -3.85 -0.38 -10.11
C LEU A 258 -3.51 0.65 -11.21
N ASN A 259 -2.22 0.96 -11.41
CA ASN A 259 -1.74 1.84 -12.47
C ASN A 259 -1.85 1.19 -13.86
N GLY A 260 -1.44 -0.07 -13.99
CA GLY A 260 -1.59 -0.86 -15.21
C GLY A 260 -3.06 -1.06 -15.61
N PHE A 261 -3.93 -1.39 -14.64
CA PHE A 261 -5.38 -1.42 -14.84
C PHE A 261 -5.93 -0.08 -15.36
N THR A 262 -5.58 1.02 -14.70
CA THR A 262 -6.13 2.35 -15.00
C THR A 262 -5.65 2.90 -16.34
N LEU A 263 -4.40 2.63 -16.74
CA LEU A 263 -3.83 3.06 -18.03
C LEU A 263 -3.98 2.02 -19.15
N SER A 264 -4.52 0.82 -18.86
CA SER A 264 -4.44 -0.36 -19.74
C SER A 264 -3.01 -0.60 -20.27
N GLN A 265 -2.05 -0.64 -19.34
CA GLN A 265 -0.64 -0.96 -19.57
C GLN A 265 -0.25 -2.19 -18.76
N PRO A 266 0.75 -2.98 -19.20
CA PRO A 266 1.25 -4.10 -18.40
C PRO A 266 1.94 -3.61 -17.11
N CYS A 267 1.82 -4.40 -16.05
CA CYS A 267 2.56 -4.22 -14.80
C CYS A 267 4.08 -4.27 -15.05
N ARG A 268 4.83 -3.50 -14.27
CA ARG A 268 6.29 -3.45 -14.24
C ARG A 268 6.92 -4.71 -13.65
N ILE A 269 6.21 -5.38 -12.74
CA ILE A 269 6.60 -6.68 -12.19
C ILE A 269 6.03 -7.79 -13.09
N ASN A 270 6.87 -8.73 -13.50
CA ASN A 270 6.41 -9.95 -14.18
C ASN A 270 5.62 -10.85 -13.20
N PRO A 271 4.32 -11.11 -13.42
CA PRO A 271 3.57 -11.98 -12.54
C PRO A 271 4.03 -13.46 -12.59
N ASP A 272 4.74 -13.89 -13.63
CA ASP A 272 5.20 -15.28 -13.76
C ASP A 272 6.65 -15.49 -13.27
N ASP A 273 7.26 -14.47 -12.65
CA ASP A 273 8.54 -14.58 -11.91
C ASP A 273 8.33 -15.24 -10.53
N HIS A 274 8.05 -16.55 -10.53
CA HIS A 274 7.83 -17.32 -9.29
C HIS A 274 8.97 -17.19 -8.26
N PRO A 275 10.27 -17.16 -8.64
CA PRO A 275 11.37 -16.85 -7.72
C PRO A 275 11.22 -15.51 -6.98
N LEU A 276 10.88 -14.42 -7.67
CA LEU A 276 10.66 -13.11 -7.06
C LEU A 276 9.50 -13.12 -6.06
N TRP A 277 8.35 -13.69 -6.44
CA TRP A 277 7.19 -13.76 -5.55
C TRP A 277 7.48 -14.62 -4.30
N ARG A 278 8.23 -15.73 -4.44
CA ARG A 278 8.74 -16.51 -3.30
C ARG A 278 9.70 -15.71 -2.41
N LYS A 279 10.65 -14.98 -3.00
CA LYS A 279 11.59 -14.10 -2.27
C LYS A 279 10.84 -13.03 -1.44
N MET A 280 9.66 -12.62 -1.91
CA MET A 280 8.77 -11.67 -1.23
C MET A 280 7.66 -12.33 -0.39
N GLY A 281 7.82 -13.61 -0.05
CA GLY A 281 7.00 -14.29 0.96
C GLY A 281 5.64 -14.80 0.49
N LEU A 282 5.44 -15.03 -0.82
CA LEU A 282 4.28 -15.77 -1.33
C LEU A 282 4.67 -17.25 -1.51
N PRO A 283 4.08 -18.21 -0.76
CA PRO A 283 4.43 -19.63 -0.86
C PRO A 283 3.89 -20.24 -2.16
N LEU A 284 4.72 -20.21 -3.21
CA LEU A 284 4.40 -20.78 -4.52
C LEU A 284 5.16 -22.09 -4.78
N SER A 285 4.51 -23.02 -5.48
CA SER A 285 5.19 -24.12 -6.17
C SER A 285 6.06 -23.59 -7.32
N ASP A 286 6.92 -24.43 -7.89
CA ASP A 286 7.64 -24.06 -9.13
C ASP A 286 6.68 -23.85 -10.32
N SER A 287 5.52 -24.52 -10.32
CA SER A 287 4.41 -24.28 -11.26
C SER A 287 3.64 -22.97 -11.00
N GLY A 288 3.93 -22.24 -9.92
CA GLY A 288 3.30 -20.96 -9.61
C GLY A 288 1.94 -21.05 -8.93
N GLN A 289 1.57 -22.22 -8.39
CA GLN A 289 0.35 -22.41 -7.62
C GLN A 289 0.60 -22.08 -6.14
N LEU A 290 -0.41 -21.53 -5.45
CA LEU A 290 -0.33 -21.24 -4.01
C LEU A 290 -0.32 -22.54 -3.21
N MET A 291 0.69 -22.75 -2.37
CA MET A 291 0.83 -23.93 -1.51
C MET A 291 0.21 -23.61 -0.14
N SER A 292 -1.10 -23.80 -0.03
CA SER A 292 -1.91 -23.49 1.17
C SER A 292 -1.42 -24.18 2.45
N GLU A 293 -0.82 -25.36 2.33
CA GLU A 293 -0.31 -26.20 3.41
C GLU A 293 0.92 -25.64 4.13
N TYR A 294 1.53 -24.56 3.61
CA TYR A 294 2.62 -23.81 4.26
C TYR A 294 2.19 -22.42 4.76
N ILE A 295 0.89 -22.15 4.83
CA ILE A 295 0.35 -20.88 5.32
C ILE A 295 0.09 -20.98 6.84
N GLU A 296 0.75 -20.13 7.61
CA GLU A 296 0.46 -19.95 9.04
C GLU A 296 -0.86 -19.19 9.22
N GLU A 297 -1.70 -19.64 10.17
CA GLU A 297 -3.02 -19.07 10.46
C GLU A 297 -2.95 -17.54 10.73
N GLU A 298 -1.94 -17.07 11.48
CA GLU A 298 -1.70 -15.63 11.74
C GLU A 298 -1.50 -14.78 10.47
N GLN A 299 -1.04 -15.39 9.37
CA GLN A 299 -0.69 -14.72 8.12
C GLN A 299 -1.72 -14.95 7.01
N GLN A 300 -2.67 -15.84 7.23
CA GLN A 300 -3.57 -16.45 6.25
C GLN A 300 -4.25 -15.42 5.35
N GLU A 301 -4.97 -14.45 5.92
CA GLU A 301 -5.63 -13.38 5.16
C GLU A 301 -4.66 -12.62 4.24
N SER A 302 -3.47 -12.29 4.77
CA SER A 302 -2.47 -11.53 4.02
C SER A 302 -1.88 -12.33 2.87
N ILE A 303 -1.68 -13.64 3.04
CA ILE A 303 -1.13 -14.50 1.98
C ILE A 303 -2.18 -14.71 0.87
N PHE A 304 -3.45 -14.93 1.21
CA PHE A 304 -4.51 -15.01 0.20
C PHE A 304 -4.70 -13.68 -0.55
N PHE A 305 -4.62 -12.52 0.11
CA PHE A 305 -4.67 -11.23 -0.59
C PHE A 305 -3.42 -10.97 -1.45
N LYS A 306 -2.21 -11.35 -1.00
CA LYS A 306 -0.98 -11.33 -1.81
C LYS A 306 -1.08 -12.21 -3.06
N ALA A 307 -1.67 -13.40 -2.93
CA ALA A 307 -1.95 -14.27 -4.07
C ALA A 307 -2.92 -13.59 -5.06
N LEU A 308 -3.98 -12.94 -4.56
CA LEU A 308 -4.93 -12.20 -5.38
C LEU A 308 -4.27 -11.02 -6.12
N ILE A 309 -3.39 -10.26 -5.47
CA ILE A 309 -2.62 -9.17 -6.11
C ILE A 309 -1.80 -9.71 -7.28
N ARG A 310 -1.15 -10.88 -7.13
CA ARG A 310 -0.44 -11.53 -8.24
C ARG A 310 -1.38 -11.94 -9.38
N LEU A 311 -2.55 -12.51 -9.07
CA LEU A 311 -3.56 -12.87 -10.09
C LEU A 311 -4.13 -11.63 -10.80
N LEU A 312 -4.30 -10.52 -10.10
CA LEU A 312 -4.67 -9.23 -10.68
C LEU A 312 -3.59 -8.70 -11.63
N CYS A 313 -2.30 -8.86 -11.31
CA CYS A 313 -1.21 -8.57 -12.26
C CYS A 313 -1.30 -9.46 -13.52
N LYS A 314 -1.65 -10.75 -13.39
CA LYS A 314 -1.89 -11.62 -14.57
C LYS A 314 -3.08 -11.15 -15.40
N LEU A 315 -4.15 -10.70 -14.76
CA LEU A 315 -5.35 -10.16 -15.41
C LEU A 315 -5.08 -8.84 -16.16
N VAL A 316 -4.33 -7.93 -15.55
CA VAL A 316 -3.90 -6.67 -16.18
C VAL A 316 -2.97 -6.93 -17.37
N ASN A 317 -2.11 -7.96 -17.28
CA ASN A 317 -1.18 -8.37 -18.33
C ASN A 317 -1.78 -9.33 -19.37
N LEU A 318 -3.09 -9.62 -19.36
CA LEU A 318 -3.72 -10.42 -20.43
C LEU A 318 -3.71 -9.64 -21.76
N ASP A 319 -3.33 -10.33 -22.84
CA ASP A 319 -3.71 -9.91 -24.19
C ASP A 319 -5.22 -10.12 -24.36
N LYS A 320 -5.96 -9.03 -24.10
CA LYS A 320 -7.43 -8.93 -24.19
C LYS A 320 -7.98 -9.27 -25.58
N PHE A 321 -7.14 -9.32 -26.62
CA PHE A 321 -7.59 -9.43 -28.01
C PHE A 321 -7.28 -10.80 -28.65
N ASN A 322 -6.21 -11.51 -28.26
CA ASN A 322 -5.74 -12.68 -29.02
C ASN A 322 -5.31 -13.94 -28.21
N ASN A 323 -5.52 -14.05 -26.89
CA ASN A 323 -5.07 -15.25 -26.14
C ASN A 323 -6.15 -16.00 -25.33
N PRO A 324 -7.01 -16.82 -25.98
CA PRO A 324 -8.02 -17.63 -25.30
C PRO A 324 -7.48 -18.63 -24.29
N ARG A 325 -6.26 -19.16 -24.50
CA ARG A 325 -5.62 -20.12 -23.59
C ARG A 325 -5.20 -19.43 -22.29
N GLN A 326 -4.59 -18.26 -22.38
CA GLN A 326 -4.16 -17.48 -21.21
C GLN A 326 -5.34 -16.91 -20.43
N TRP A 327 -6.42 -16.47 -21.11
CA TRP A 327 -7.68 -16.12 -20.44
C TRP A 327 -8.25 -17.30 -19.64
N THR A 328 -8.32 -18.49 -20.25
CA THR A 328 -8.84 -19.71 -19.60
C THR A 328 -7.98 -20.12 -18.40
N LEU A 329 -6.65 -20.00 -18.50
CA LEU A 329 -5.72 -20.24 -17.39
C LEU A 329 -6.00 -19.29 -16.23
N VAL A 330 -6.13 -17.99 -16.49
CA VAL A 330 -6.34 -16.98 -15.44
C VAL A 330 -7.73 -17.13 -14.80
N ASP A 331 -8.80 -17.36 -15.55
CA ASP A 331 -10.13 -17.67 -14.98
C ASP A 331 -10.12 -18.94 -14.11
N THR A 332 -9.36 -19.96 -14.52
CA THR A 332 -9.13 -21.17 -13.73
C THR A 332 -8.37 -20.87 -12.44
N GLU A 333 -7.32 -20.04 -12.48
CA GLU A 333 -6.54 -19.64 -11.30
C GLU A 333 -7.37 -18.81 -10.30
N PHE A 334 -8.19 -17.85 -10.78
CA PHE A 334 -9.13 -17.11 -9.93
C PHE A 334 -10.20 -18.03 -9.30
N THR A 335 -10.64 -19.06 -10.03
CA THR A 335 -11.57 -20.08 -9.51
C THR A 335 -10.91 -20.97 -8.47
N GLN A 336 -9.66 -21.40 -8.68
CA GLN A 336 -8.87 -22.16 -7.70
C GLN A 336 -8.64 -21.34 -6.42
N TRP A 337 -8.24 -20.07 -6.55
CA TRP A 337 -8.09 -19.15 -5.42
C TRP A 337 -9.40 -19.02 -4.62
N ARG A 338 -10.53 -18.79 -5.30
CA ARG A 338 -11.86 -18.64 -4.67
C ARG A 338 -12.33 -19.90 -3.95
N ASN A 339 -11.89 -21.08 -4.38
CA ASN A 339 -12.21 -22.37 -3.78
C ASN A 339 -11.24 -22.76 -2.64
N ALA A 340 -10.03 -22.20 -2.64
CA ALA A 340 -9.02 -22.41 -1.59
C ALA A 340 -9.13 -21.39 -0.44
N LEU A 341 -9.94 -20.33 -0.59
CA LEU A 341 -10.18 -19.34 0.45
C LEU A 341 -10.73 -19.99 1.76
N PRO A 342 -10.25 -19.55 2.93
CA PRO A 342 -10.69 -20.05 4.22
C PRO A 342 -11.98 -19.36 4.74
N PRO A 343 -12.62 -19.89 5.80
CA PRO A 343 -13.94 -19.44 6.27
C PRO A 343 -14.05 -17.94 6.61
N GLU A 344 -12.97 -17.29 7.04
CA GLU A 344 -12.94 -15.87 7.43
C GLU A 344 -13.38 -14.92 6.29
N PHE A 345 -13.13 -15.32 5.03
CA PHE A 345 -13.57 -14.58 3.84
C PHE A 345 -15.08 -14.75 3.54
N PHE A 346 -15.75 -15.67 4.24
CA PHE A 346 -17.16 -16.04 4.06
C PHE A 346 -18.00 -15.85 5.33
N ALA A 347 -17.51 -15.03 6.27
CA ALA A 347 -18.20 -14.67 7.51
C ALA A 347 -18.66 -13.18 7.54
N PRO A 348 -19.38 -12.65 6.52
CA PRO A 348 -19.92 -11.31 6.60
C PRO A 348 -21.05 -11.22 7.63
N ILE A 349 -21.17 -10.06 8.26
CA ILE A 349 -22.35 -9.68 9.04
C ILE A 349 -23.30 -8.91 8.11
N THR A 350 -24.49 -9.48 7.88
CA THR A 350 -25.56 -8.89 7.08
C THR A 350 -26.72 -8.49 8.00
N HIS A 351 -27.04 -7.20 8.08
CA HIS A 351 -28.10 -6.69 8.96
C HIS A 351 -29.47 -6.66 8.27
N ASN A 352 -30.15 -7.81 8.25
CA ASN A 352 -31.55 -7.88 7.80
C ASN A 352 -32.48 -7.24 8.84
N LEU A 353 -33.20 -6.17 8.47
CA LEU A 353 -34.20 -5.55 9.34
C LEU A 353 -35.40 -6.51 9.59
N PRO A 354 -35.99 -6.52 10.79
CA PRO A 354 -37.20 -7.29 11.06
C PRO A 354 -38.40 -6.70 10.27
N PRO A 355 -39.28 -7.55 9.70
CA PRO A 355 -40.35 -7.11 8.79
C PRO A 355 -41.44 -6.31 9.52
N THR A 356 -41.23 -5.01 9.64
CA THR A 356 -42.00 -4.11 10.52
C THR A 356 -42.58 -2.96 9.70
N GLN A 357 -43.66 -3.26 8.97
CA GLN A 357 -44.16 -2.54 7.79
C GLN A 357 -43.22 -2.64 6.57
N PRO A 358 -43.75 -2.76 5.34
CA PRO A 358 -42.93 -2.65 4.14
C PRO A 358 -42.49 -1.18 3.99
N PRO A 359 -41.18 -0.87 3.97
CA PRO A 359 -40.73 0.47 3.65
C PRO A 359 -41.03 0.77 2.17
N THR A 360 -41.22 2.04 1.81
CA THR A 360 -41.51 2.44 0.42
C THR A 360 -40.36 2.18 -0.54
N GLN A 361 -39.16 1.95 -0.02
CA GLN A 361 -38.00 1.37 -0.70
C GLN A 361 -37.32 0.43 0.29
N GLU A 362 -36.88 -0.76 -0.15
CA GLU A 362 -36.04 -1.61 0.68
C GLU A 362 -34.68 -0.91 0.91
N PRO A 363 -34.13 -0.93 2.14
CA PRO A 363 -32.82 -0.34 2.41
C PRO A 363 -31.72 -1.06 1.61
N PRO A 364 -30.61 -0.39 1.29
CA PRO A 364 -29.49 -1.04 0.61
C PRO A 364 -28.97 -2.21 1.46
N ALA A 365 -28.64 -3.32 0.81
CA ALA A 365 -28.01 -4.45 1.50
C ALA A 365 -26.62 -4.03 2.02
N GLU A 366 -26.35 -4.25 3.29
CA GLU A 366 -25.06 -3.99 3.94
C GLU A 366 -24.31 -5.31 4.17
N THR A 367 -22.99 -5.29 4.00
CA THR A 367 -22.11 -6.44 4.20
C THR A 367 -20.83 -5.99 4.89
N TRP A 368 -20.74 -6.25 6.18
CA TRP A 368 -19.56 -5.91 6.98
C TRP A 368 -18.67 -7.14 7.17
N LEU A 369 -17.38 -7.02 6.91
CA LEU A 369 -16.38 -8.04 7.21
C LEU A 369 -15.46 -7.56 8.34
N SER A 370 -15.08 -8.47 9.23
CA SER A 370 -14.24 -8.17 10.39
C SER A 370 -12.79 -7.81 10.07
N SER A 371 -12.29 -8.18 8.89
CA SER A 371 -10.95 -7.86 8.41
C SER A 371 -10.97 -6.92 7.21
N GLU A 372 -10.15 -5.87 7.28
CA GLU A 372 -9.90 -4.94 6.17
C GLU A 372 -9.33 -5.70 4.95
N THR A 373 -8.45 -6.67 5.22
CA THR A 373 -7.80 -7.51 4.21
C THR A 373 -8.84 -8.31 3.43
N CYS A 374 -9.77 -8.96 4.14
CA CYS A 374 -10.83 -9.77 3.54
C CYS A 374 -11.82 -8.89 2.75
N ALA A 375 -12.20 -7.72 3.27
CA ALA A 375 -13.09 -6.79 2.57
C ALA A 375 -12.49 -6.28 1.24
N VAL A 376 -11.22 -5.84 1.24
CA VAL A 376 -10.53 -5.41 0.02
C VAL A 376 -10.32 -6.59 -0.94
N ALA A 377 -9.93 -7.76 -0.44
CA ALA A 377 -9.73 -8.96 -1.26
C ALA A 377 -11.01 -9.42 -1.95
N MET A 378 -12.15 -9.43 -1.26
CA MET A 378 -13.43 -9.82 -1.87
C MET A 378 -13.91 -8.78 -2.90
N ALA A 379 -13.84 -7.48 -2.59
CA ALA A 379 -14.16 -6.44 -3.57
C ALA A 379 -13.27 -6.51 -4.83
N PHE A 380 -11.98 -6.79 -4.65
CA PHE A 380 -11.02 -7.00 -5.74
C PHE A 380 -11.27 -8.30 -6.53
N TYR A 381 -11.68 -9.37 -5.86
CA TYR A 381 -12.07 -10.62 -6.53
C TYR A 381 -13.28 -10.38 -7.45
N HIS A 382 -14.34 -9.74 -6.95
CA HIS A 382 -15.51 -9.44 -7.77
C HIS A 382 -15.20 -8.46 -8.90
N MET A 383 -14.33 -7.46 -8.68
CA MET A 383 -13.80 -6.59 -9.72
C MET A 383 -13.07 -7.40 -10.81
N ALA A 384 -12.20 -8.35 -10.42
CA ALA A 384 -11.50 -9.22 -11.35
C ALA A 384 -12.44 -10.12 -12.15
N ARG A 385 -13.49 -10.66 -11.53
CA ARG A 385 -14.51 -11.46 -12.22
C ARG A 385 -15.25 -10.63 -13.28
N ILE A 386 -15.67 -9.42 -12.95
CA ILE A 386 -16.30 -8.49 -13.92
C ILE A 386 -15.34 -8.24 -15.10
N VAL A 387 -14.07 -7.92 -14.82
CA VAL A 387 -13.07 -7.66 -15.87
C VAL A 387 -12.79 -8.90 -16.72
N LEU A 388 -12.72 -10.10 -16.14
CA LEU A 388 -12.58 -11.37 -16.89
C LEU A 388 -13.77 -11.61 -17.83
N ILE A 389 -15.00 -11.39 -17.35
CA ILE A 389 -16.23 -11.58 -18.14
C ILE A 389 -16.30 -10.56 -19.29
N ILE A 390 -15.99 -9.28 -19.04
CA ILE A 390 -15.96 -8.22 -20.07
C ILE A 390 -14.92 -8.54 -21.16
N ASN A 391 -13.77 -9.12 -20.78
CA ASN A 391 -12.68 -9.46 -21.70
C ASN A 391 -12.71 -10.94 -22.12
N GLN A 392 -13.88 -11.59 -22.10
CA GLN A 392 -14.01 -12.98 -22.56
C GLN A 392 -13.78 -13.09 -24.09
N PRO A 393 -12.88 -13.97 -24.55
CA PRO A 393 -12.63 -14.20 -25.98
C PRO A 393 -13.90 -14.65 -26.71
N GLN A 394 -14.15 -14.07 -27.90
CA GLN A 394 -15.36 -14.33 -28.69
C GLN A 394 -15.55 -15.82 -29.01
N GLU A 395 -14.47 -16.56 -29.28
CA GLU A 395 -14.50 -18.02 -29.51
C GLU A 395 -15.11 -18.77 -28.33
N ILE A 396 -14.73 -18.40 -27.10
CA ILE A 396 -15.23 -19.03 -25.86
C ILE A 396 -16.68 -18.62 -25.62
N PHE A 397 -17.00 -17.32 -25.76
CA PHE A 397 -18.35 -16.78 -25.59
C PHE A 397 -19.36 -17.42 -26.55
N ILE A 398 -18.98 -17.64 -27.82
CA ILE A 398 -19.83 -18.31 -28.82
C ILE A 398 -19.93 -19.81 -28.53
N THR A 399 -18.83 -20.48 -28.17
CA THR A 399 -18.84 -21.94 -27.88
C THR A 399 -19.61 -22.29 -26.60
N ALA A 400 -19.73 -21.36 -25.64
CA ALA A 400 -20.51 -21.54 -24.42
C ALA A 400 -22.05 -21.53 -24.63
N GLN A 401 -22.54 -21.26 -25.84
CA GLN A 401 -23.98 -21.17 -26.13
C GLN A 401 -24.68 -22.54 -26.04
N LYS A 402 -25.45 -22.75 -24.97
CA LYS A 402 -26.32 -23.94 -24.78
C LYS A 402 -27.37 -24.13 -25.88
N LYS A 403 -27.66 -23.10 -26.67
CA LYS A 403 -28.52 -23.11 -27.86
C LYS A 403 -27.90 -22.21 -28.93
N PRO A 404 -27.35 -22.74 -30.04
CA PRO A 404 -26.81 -21.93 -31.12
C PRO A 404 -27.86 -20.94 -31.66
N GLY A 405 -27.52 -19.66 -31.71
CA GLY A 405 -28.37 -18.61 -32.27
C GLY A 405 -29.31 -17.89 -31.28
N ASP A 406 -29.44 -18.35 -30.02
CA ASP A 406 -30.16 -17.58 -28.99
C ASP A 406 -29.26 -16.50 -28.37
N LEU A 407 -28.95 -15.49 -29.19
CA LEU A 407 -28.08 -14.38 -28.83
C LEU A 407 -28.68 -13.52 -27.70
N LEU A 408 -30.02 -13.41 -27.63
CA LEU A 408 -30.71 -12.63 -26.60
C LEU A 408 -30.56 -13.28 -25.22
N SER A 409 -30.80 -14.59 -25.08
CA SER A 409 -30.56 -15.29 -23.82
C SER A 409 -29.09 -15.29 -23.44
N THR A 410 -28.18 -15.34 -24.43
CA THR A 410 -26.73 -15.25 -24.20
C THR A 410 -26.34 -13.89 -23.59
N TYR A 411 -26.85 -12.77 -24.11
CA TYR A 411 -26.61 -11.45 -23.53
C TYR A 411 -27.29 -11.24 -22.16
N LYS A 412 -28.44 -11.87 -21.90
CA LYS A 412 -29.06 -11.85 -20.57
C LYS A 412 -28.17 -12.53 -19.53
N VAL A 413 -27.72 -13.76 -19.79
CA VAL A 413 -26.80 -14.48 -18.88
C VAL A 413 -25.48 -13.73 -18.68
N LEU A 414 -24.96 -13.06 -19.72
CA LEU A 414 -23.79 -12.18 -19.58
C LEU A 414 -24.05 -11.04 -18.59
N HIS A 415 -25.17 -10.32 -18.75
CA HIS A 415 -25.54 -9.21 -17.87
C HIS A 415 -25.90 -9.66 -16.44
N GLU A 416 -26.56 -10.80 -16.27
CA GLU A 416 -26.84 -11.43 -14.98
C GLU A 416 -25.54 -11.73 -14.21
N ASN A 417 -24.53 -12.31 -14.85
CA ASN A 417 -23.23 -12.59 -14.24
C ASN A 417 -22.45 -11.32 -13.87
N LEU A 418 -22.49 -10.30 -14.73
CA LEU A 418 -21.86 -8.99 -14.46
C LEU A 418 -22.52 -8.27 -13.28
N THR A 419 -23.86 -8.27 -13.24
CA THR A 419 -24.67 -7.60 -12.22
C THR A 419 -24.58 -8.32 -10.88
N HIS A 420 -24.54 -9.66 -10.86
CA HIS A 420 -24.26 -10.42 -9.64
C HIS A 420 -22.96 -9.95 -8.98
N HIS A 421 -21.83 -9.97 -9.67
CA HIS A 421 -20.56 -9.55 -9.08
C HIS A 421 -20.52 -8.05 -8.75
N ALA A 422 -21.24 -7.20 -9.47
CA ALA A 422 -21.38 -5.79 -9.11
C ALA A 422 -22.16 -5.62 -7.78
N ASN A 423 -23.19 -6.43 -7.57
CA ASN A 423 -24.01 -6.48 -6.34
C ASN A 423 -23.31 -7.14 -5.14
N GLU A 424 -22.17 -7.81 -5.31
CA GLU A 424 -21.32 -8.25 -4.18
C GLU A 424 -20.41 -7.11 -3.67
N ILE A 425 -20.12 -6.11 -4.52
CA ILE A 425 -19.21 -4.99 -4.19
C ILE A 425 -19.94 -3.86 -3.45
N LEU A 426 -21.16 -3.51 -3.88
CA LEU A 426 -21.91 -2.40 -3.28
C LEU A 426 -22.21 -2.61 -1.78
N PRO A 427 -22.64 -3.80 -1.32
CA PRO A 427 -22.86 -4.05 0.10
C PRO A 427 -21.62 -3.89 0.99
N ILE A 428 -20.42 -4.18 0.46
CA ILE A 428 -19.14 -3.95 1.15
C ILE A 428 -18.90 -2.45 1.32
N ALA A 429 -19.31 -1.62 0.35
CA ALA A 429 -19.23 -0.16 0.45
C ALA A 429 -20.32 0.43 1.37
N HIS A 430 -21.55 -0.12 1.33
CA HIS A 430 -22.66 0.30 2.18
C HIS A 430 -22.46 -0.04 3.66
N GLY A 431 -21.75 -1.13 3.99
CA GLY A 431 -21.38 -1.49 5.36
C GLY A 431 -20.41 -0.52 6.07
N MET A 432 -20.30 0.72 5.58
CA MET A 432 -19.49 1.84 6.08
C MET A 432 -18.11 1.40 6.61
N PRO A 433 -17.31 0.72 5.79
CA PRO A 433 -16.05 0.13 6.25
C PRO A 433 -15.01 1.21 6.57
N ASN A 434 -13.91 0.80 7.19
CA ASN A 434 -12.82 1.71 7.57
C ASN A 434 -12.19 2.46 6.37
N ILE A 435 -11.38 3.46 6.69
CA ILE A 435 -10.70 4.33 5.72
C ILE A 435 -9.76 3.58 4.76
N THR A 436 -9.19 2.43 5.16
CA THR A 436 -8.33 1.59 4.30
C THR A 436 -9.16 0.92 3.21
N VAL A 437 -10.28 0.29 3.58
CA VAL A 437 -11.20 -0.35 2.63
C VAL A 437 -11.81 0.71 1.70
N GLN A 438 -12.25 1.86 2.23
CA GLN A 438 -12.77 2.97 1.43
C GLN A 438 -11.78 3.45 0.35
N LYS A 439 -10.48 3.54 0.66
CA LYS A 439 -9.46 3.87 -0.36
C LYS A 439 -9.48 2.86 -1.51
N TYR A 440 -9.42 1.57 -1.21
CA TYR A 440 -9.25 0.54 -2.23
C TYR A 440 -10.56 0.23 -2.99
N LEU A 441 -11.73 0.58 -2.44
CA LEU A 441 -13.02 0.44 -3.12
C LEU A 441 -13.20 1.32 -4.37
N VAL A 442 -12.36 2.33 -4.63
CA VAL A 442 -12.52 3.25 -5.78
C VAL A 442 -12.55 2.52 -7.13
N GLN A 443 -11.65 1.56 -7.40
CA GLN A 443 -11.66 0.83 -8.67
C GLN A 443 -12.77 -0.26 -8.74
N PRO A 444 -13.02 -1.07 -7.70
CA PRO A 444 -14.20 -1.95 -7.65
C PRO A 444 -15.52 -1.21 -7.88
N LEU A 445 -15.76 -0.09 -7.20
CA LEU A 445 -16.97 0.72 -7.39
C LEU A 445 -17.09 1.22 -8.83
N TYR A 446 -16.03 1.79 -9.39
CA TYR A 446 -16.00 2.21 -10.80
C TYR A 446 -16.34 1.04 -11.75
N VAL A 447 -15.80 -0.15 -11.52
CA VAL A 447 -16.06 -1.34 -12.35
C VAL A 447 -17.50 -1.85 -12.18
N SER A 448 -18.06 -1.86 -10.96
CA SER A 448 -19.46 -2.20 -10.71
C SER A 448 -20.43 -1.24 -11.39
N ALA A 449 -20.15 0.06 -11.34
CA ALA A 449 -21.01 1.11 -11.90
C ALA A 449 -21.28 0.89 -13.40
N ARG A 450 -20.26 0.42 -14.15
CA ARG A 450 -20.35 0.11 -15.58
C ARG A 450 -21.26 -1.09 -15.90
N CYS A 451 -21.52 -1.96 -14.93
CA CYS A 451 -22.45 -3.09 -15.07
C CYS A 451 -23.92 -2.68 -14.90
N PHE A 452 -24.22 -1.59 -14.19
CA PHE A 452 -25.59 -1.22 -13.84
C PHE A 452 -26.35 -0.55 -14.99
N LEU A 453 -27.63 -0.93 -15.12
CA LEU A 453 -28.59 -0.31 -16.04
C LEU A 453 -29.59 0.62 -15.32
N GLY A 454 -29.90 0.35 -14.05
CA GLY A 454 -30.76 1.19 -13.22
C GLY A 454 -30.08 2.51 -12.82
N TRP A 455 -30.88 3.58 -12.73
CA TRP A 455 -30.38 4.91 -12.40
C TRP A 455 -30.00 5.05 -10.92
N ASN A 456 -30.73 4.37 -10.03
CA ASN A 456 -30.52 4.45 -8.59
C ASN A 456 -29.15 3.88 -8.22
N GLU A 457 -28.83 2.69 -8.71
CA GLU A 457 -27.57 1.99 -8.49
C GLU A 457 -26.37 2.78 -9.04
N ARG A 458 -26.56 3.45 -10.19
CA ARG A 458 -25.56 4.36 -10.76
C ARG A 458 -25.30 5.57 -9.86
N ILE A 459 -26.35 6.28 -9.43
CA ILE A 459 -26.22 7.44 -8.54
C ILE A 459 -25.62 7.04 -7.19
N THR A 460 -26.05 5.93 -6.59
CA THR A 460 -25.47 5.36 -5.37
C THR A 460 -23.95 5.20 -5.48
N VAL A 461 -23.42 4.72 -6.60
CA VAL A 461 -21.96 4.61 -6.78
C VAL A 461 -21.30 5.98 -6.94
N ILE A 462 -21.91 6.94 -7.62
CA ILE A 462 -21.37 8.32 -7.69
C ILE A 462 -21.33 8.97 -6.30
N GLU A 463 -22.37 8.76 -5.49
CA GLU A 463 -22.40 9.23 -4.10
C GLU A 463 -21.32 8.56 -3.25
N LEU A 464 -21.14 7.23 -3.35
CA LEU A 464 -20.06 6.51 -2.67
C LEU A 464 -18.65 7.03 -3.09
N LEU A 465 -18.41 7.23 -4.39
CA LEU A 465 -17.15 7.78 -4.89
C LEU A 465 -16.90 9.22 -4.40
N ARG A 466 -17.92 10.07 -4.39
CA ARG A 466 -17.81 11.46 -3.89
C ARG A 466 -17.68 11.51 -2.36
N ASN A 467 -18.30 10.59 -1.64
CA ASN A 467 -18.13 10.43 -0.20
C ASN A 467 -16.70 10.01 0.15
N ILE A 468 -16.09 9.07 -0.58
CA ILE A 468 -14.67 8.70 -0.44
C ILE A 468 -13.75 9.90 -0.68
N GLN A 469 -14.03 10.73 -1.69
CA GLN A 469 -13.26 11.94 -1.95
C GLN A 469 -13.39 12.97 -0.84
N ALA A 470 -14.61 13.23 -0.37
CA ALA A 470 -14.90 14.15 0.72
C ALA A 470 -14.34 13.70 2.08
N SER A 471 -14.34 12.39 2.37
CA SER A 471 -13.91 11.81 3.65
C SER A 471 -12.41 11.55 3.72
N LEU A 472 -11.77 11.13 2.63
CA LEU A 472 -10.37 10.69 2.62
C LEU A 472 -9.40 11.72 2.01
N GLY A 473 -9.89 12.74 1.32
CA GLY A 473 -9.06 13.67 0.54
C GLY A 473 -8.44 13.03 -0.72
N LEU A 474 -9.05 11.97 -1.23
CA LEU A 474 -8.59 11.18 -2.39
C LEU A 474 -9.37 11.55 -3.64
N ALA A 475 -8.70 11.93 -4.74
CA ALA A 475 -9.37 12.21 -5.99
C ALA A 475 -10.13 10.98 -6.54
N THR A 476 -11.45 11.12 -6.73
CA THR A 476 -12.31 10.12 -7.39
C THR A 476 -13.07 10.71 -8.58
N GLU A 477 -13.14 12.05 -8.69
CA GLU A 477 -13.97 12.74 -9.70
C GLU A 477 -13.61 12.39 -11.15
N TYR A 478 -12.40 11.89 -11.41
CA TYR A 478 -12.03 11.37 -12.72
C TYR A 478 -12.87 10.14 -13.10
N ARG A 479 -13.15 9.22 -12.15
CA ARG A 479 -14.06 8.10 -12.37
C ARG A 479 -15.52 8.54 -12.50
N VAL A 480 -15.93 9.59 -11.79
CA VAL A 480 -17.28 10.18 -11.97
C VAL A 480 -17.44 10.71 -13.41
N LYS A 481 -16.38 11.31 -13.97
CA LYS A 481 -16.36 11.81 -15.37
C LYS A 481 -16.28 10.67 -16.40
N ASP A 482 -15.44 9.66 -16.17
CA ASP A 482 -15.38 8.45 -17.01
C ASP A 482 -16.78 7.79 -17.12
N LEU A 483 -17.50 7.68 -16.00
CA LEU A 483 -18.86 7.11 -15.95
C LEU A 483 -19.91 8.02 -16.61
N ALA A 484 -19.81 9.35 -16.44
CA ALA A 484 -20.70 10.31 -17.10
C ALA A 484 -20.62 10.19 -18.63
N GLU A 485 -19.41 10.11 -19.17
CA GLU A 485 -19.16 9.94 -20.60
C GLU A 485 -19.67 8.58 -21.11
N GLU A 486 -19.38 7.47 -20.41
CA GLU A 486 -19.84 6.14 -20.79
C GLU A 486 -21.38 6.02 -20.77
N TRP A 487 -22.03 6.62 -19.77
CA TRP A 487 -23.49 6.65 -19.65
C TRP A 487 -24.17 7.70 -20.55
N LYS A 488 -23.40 8.57 -21.21
CA LYS A 488 -23.86 9.65 -22.11
C LYS A 488 -24.81 10.64 -21.44
N ILE A 489 -24.48 11.00 -20.21
CA ILE A 489 -25.19 12.00 -19.42
C ILE A 489 -24.31 13.24 -19.23
N ASP A 490 -24.94 14.40 -19.04
CA ASP A 490 -24.19 15.61 -18.69
C ASP A 490 -23.63 15.45 -17.27
N TYR A 491 -22.32 15.56 -17.11
CA TYR A 491 -21.64 15.50 -15.81
C TYR A 491 -22.20 16.52 -14.80
N GLU A 492 -22.59 17.71 -15.25
CA GLU A 492 -23.18 18.74 -14.38
C GLU A 492 -24.61 18.37 -13.93
N SER A 493 -25.32 17.53 -14.70
CA SER A 493 -26.63 16.99 -14.30
C SER A 493 -26.56 15.92 -13.20
N ILE A 494 -25.36 15.41 -12.91
CA ILE A 494 -25.08 14.50 -11.77
C ILE A 494 -24.81 15.30 -10.49
N SER A 495 -24.77 16.63 -10.53
CA SER A 495 -24.39 17.47 -9.40
C SER A 495 -25.59 17.89 -8.54
N LEU A 496 -25.47 17.64 -7.23
CA LEU A 496 -26.25 18.20 -6.11
C LEU A 496 -27.70 17.69 -5.90
N PRO A 497 -27.93 16.87 -4.85
CA PRO A 497 -29.12 16.96 -4.00
C PRO A 497 -28.97 18.08 -2.94
N GLU A 498 -28.48 19.27 -3.34
CA GLU A 498 -28.47 20.47 -2.49
C GLU A 498 -29.42 21.54 -3.07
N HIS A 499 -30.73 21.34 -2.90
CA HIS A 499 -31.68 22.30 -2.32
C HIS A 499 -33.09 21.70 -2.29
N GLY A 500 -33.87 22.00 -1.24
CA GLY A 500 -35.23 21.50 -1.09
C GLY A 500 -36.23 22.15 -2.05
N VAL A 501 -36.33 21.63 -3.28
CA VAL A 501 -37.37 22.03 -4.24
C VAL A 501 -38.38 20.89 -4.38
N ASN A 502 -39.57 21.09 -3.84
CA ASN A 502 -40.71 20.18 -4.02
C ASN A 502 -41.08 20.10 -5.51
N VAL A 503 -40.86 18.95 -6.15
CA VAL A 503 -41.56 18.57 -7.38
C VAL A 503 -42.79 17.77 -6.96
N VAL A 504 -43.97 18.28 -7.28
CA VAL A 504 -45.28 17.72 -6.90
C VAL A 504 -46.25 17.90 -8.06
N PRO A 505 -47.00 16.85 -8.47
CA PRO A 505 -46.73 15.42 -8.37
C PRO A 505 -46.37 14.77 -9.73
#